data_AF-A0A838KH95-F1
#
_entry.id   AF-A0A838KH95-F1
#
_cell.length_a   1.000
_cell.length_b   1.000
_cell.length_c   1.000
_cell.angle_alpha   90.00
_cell.angle_beta   90.00
_cell.angle_gamma   90.00
#
_symmetry.space_group_name_H-M   'P 1'
#
loop_
_entity.id
_entity.type
_entity.pdbx_description
1 polymer ?
#
loop_
_entity_poly.entity_id
_entity_poly.type
_entity_poly.pdbx_seq_one_letter_code
_entity_poly.pdbx_strand_id
1 'polypeptide(L)'
;KGVEDTAFYRYLRFTALNEVGGDPGHFGVDPDELHRWCIRQQANWPDAMTTLSTHDTKRSEDVRARLAVLSEVPAEWSAQVTSWRAASATYRSPLLDANTEYLLWQTLVGAWPIDAGRLTAYLEKATREAKRRTTWTEPDEAYDEAVRTFAEAVLADAEITASVSAFVERLAPAFRANVLSQKLLGLTVPGVPDVYQGCDLVDLSLVDPDNRRPVDYRARVERLAALDDGEAPRDLDDEKLLVVSRTLRLRSEQPRWFGSSSTYQRIDTTTSHAFALGRSDRAVTVVSRLTTGLRDGFSDETVSLPGGTWNDLFTGEAYADDTPLARLLDRLPVALLVRAE
;
A
#
# COMPACT_ATOMS: atom_id res chain seq x y z
N LYS A 1 -1.11 -24.32 1.57
CA LYS A 1 -1.37 -24.90 0.23
C LYS A 1 -2.81 -24.66 -0.26
N GLY A 2 -3.87 -25.14 0.40
CA GLY A 2 -5.24 -24.99 -0.15
C GLY A 2 -5.79 -23.55 -0.23
N VAL A 3 -5.49 -22.69 0.75
CA VAL A 3 -6.00 -21.31 0.79
C VAL A 3 -5.06 -20.37 0.01
N GLU A 4 -3.86 -20.14 0.55
CA GLU A 4 -2.92 -19.14 0.02
C GLU A 4 -2.38 -19.44 -1.39
N ASP A 5 -2.19 -20.72 -1.72
CA ASP A 5 -1.61 -21.17 -3.00
C ASP A 5 -2.68 -21.72 -3.94
N THR A 6 -3.99 -21.53 -3.68
CA THR A 6 -5.05 -21.98 -4.60
C THR A 6 -6.30 -21.13 -4.51
N ALA A 7 -6.93 -21.01 -3.34
CA ALA A 7 -8.16 -20.21 -3.19
C ALA A 7 -7.95 -18.73 -3.54
N PHE A 8 -6.82 -18.15 -3.12
CA PHE A 8 -6.44 -16.77 -3.46
C PHE A 8 -6.26 -16.52 -4.95
N TYR A 9 -5.92 -17.54 -5.73
CA TYR A 9 -5.82 -17.43 -7.19
C TYR A 9 -7.14 -17.74 -7.91
N ARG A 10 -8.20 -18.07 -7.17
CA ARG A 10 -9.55 -18.34 -7.69
C ARG A 10 -10.56 -17.25 -7.34
N TYR A 11 -10.42 -16.61 -6.17
CA TYR A 11 -11.32 -15.58 -5.69
C TYR A 11 -10.80 -14.19 -6.02
N LEU A 12 -11.04 -13.73 -7.24
CA LEU A 12 -10.38 -12.54 -7.81
C LEU A 12 -11.22 -11.26 -7.72
N ARG A 13 -12.19 -11.21 -6.79
CA ARG A 13 -13.05 -10.01 -6.59
C ARG A 13 -12.19 -8.77 -6.35
N PHE A 14 -11.19 -8.89 -5.48
CA PHE A 14 -10.28 -7.81 -5.13
C PHE A 14 -8.96 -8.35 -4.60
N THR A 15 -7.93 -8.35 -5.44
CA THR A 15 -6.68 -9.09 -5.22
C THR A 15 -5.75 -8.49 -4.15
N ALA A 16 -6.01 -7.26 -3.71
CA ALA A 16 -5.29 -6.65 -2.59
C ALA A 16 -5.52 -7.40 -1.27
N LEU A 17 -6.64 -8.10 -1.12
CA LEU A 17 -6.99 -8.85 0.10
C LEU A 17 -6.50 -10.31 0.06
N ASN A 18 -5.98 -10.76 -1.08
CA ASN A 18 -5.53 -12.13 -1.29
C ASN A 18 -4.06 -12.23 -0.89
N GLU A 19 -3.79 -12.06 0.41
CA GLU A 19 -2.46 -11.96 0.99
C GLU A 19 -2.25 -12.97 2.13
N VAL A 20 -1.01 -13.43 2.32
CA VAL A 20 -0.63 -14.39 3.37
C VAL A 20 -1.10 -13.90 4.74
N GLY A 21 -1.82 -14.75 5.48
CA GLY A 21 -2.45 -14.39 6.76
C GLY A 21 -3.76 -13.58 6.67
N GLY A 22 -4.19 -13.18 5.47
CA GLY A 22 -5.45 -12.46 5.25
C GLY A 22 -6.66 -13.37 5.05
N ASP A 23 -7.85 -12.83 5.30
CA ASP A 23 -9.13 -13.43 4.91
C ASP A 23 -9.84 -12.52 3.88
N PRO A 24 -9.89 -12.88 2.59
CA PRO A 24 -10.53 -12.06 1.56
C PRO A 24 -12.06 -12.00 1.67
N GLY A 25 -12.67 -12.78 2.58
CA GLY A 25 -14.06 -12.62 3.00
C GLY A 25 -14.27 -11.34 3.83
N HIS A 26 -13.24 -10.89 4.54
CA HIS A 26 -13.26 -9.65 5.32
C HIS A 26 -12.70 -8.49 4.48
N PHE A 27 -13.60 -7.66 3.93
CA PHE A 27 -13.21 -6.67 2.91
C PHE A 27 -12.36 -5.51 3.43
N GLY A 28 -12.58 -5.10 4.67
CA GLY A 28 -11.89 -3.99 5.31
C GLY A 28 -12.40 -3.85 6.74
N VAL A 29 -11.70 -3.04 7.54
CA VAL A 29 -12.00 -2.83 8.95
C VAL A 29 -12.32 -1.37 9.22
N ASP A 30 -13.12 -1.13 10.26
CA ASP A 30 -13.39 0.21 10.75
C ASP A 30 -12.23 0.71 11.65
N PRO A 31 -12.05 2.05 11.79
CA PRO A 31 -11.05 2.62 12.69
C PRO A 31 -11.05 2.05 14.12
N ASP A 32 -12.22 1.81 14.71
CA ASP A 32 -12.36 1.30 16.07
C ASP A 32 -11.85 -0.14 16.18
N GLU A 33 -12.01 -0.96 15.14
CA GLU A 33 -11.40 -2.28 15.08
C GLU A 33 -9.87 -2.22 15.08
N LEU A 34 -9.28 -1.28 14.32
CA LEU A 34 -7.83 -1.08 14.33
C LEU A 34 -7.33 -0.57 15.70
N HIS A 35 -8.05 0.35 16.34
CA HIS A 35 -7.75 0.77 17.71
C HIS A 35 -7.81 -0.41 18.69
N ARG A 36 -8.86 -1.23 18.62
CA ARG A 36 -9.00 -2.44 19.46
C ARG A 36 -7.88 -3.44 19.20
N TRP A 37 -7.46 -3.62 17.94
CA TRP A 37 -6.31 -4.45 17.61
C TRP A 37 -5.03 -3.90 18.24
N CYS A 38 -4.75 -2.60 18.11
CA CYS A 38 -3.56 -1.96 18.70
C CYS A 38 -3.52 -2.13 20.22
N ILE A 39 -4.65 -1.90 20.92
CA ILE A 39 -4.75 -2.07 22.37
C ILE A 39 -4.41 -3.51 22.77
N ARG A 40 -4.99 -4.50 22.08
CA ARG A 40 -4.70 -5.92 22.34
C ARG A 40 -3.25 -6.27 22.03
N GLN A 41 -2.68 -5.69 20.97
CA GLN A 41 -1.31 -5.93 20.57
C GLN A 41 -0.32 -5.41 21.62
N GLN A 42 -0.50 -4.18 22.11
CA GLN A 42 0.33 -3.61 23.17
C GLN A 42 0.24 -4.42 24.48
N ALA A 43 -0.95 -4.93 24.81
CA ALA A 43 -1.16 -5.66 26.06
C ALA A 43 -0.58 -7.09 26.05
N ASN A 44 -0.67 -7.80 24.92
CA ASN A 44 -0.38 -9.23 24.87
C ASN A 44 0.91 -9.57 24.12
N TRP A 45 1.27 -8.77 23.11
CA TRP A 45 2.39 -9.05 22.20
C TRP A 45 3.12 -7.76 21.77
N PRO A 46 3.56 -6.92 22.72
CA PRO A 46 4.13 -5.63 22.40
C PRO A 46 5.44 -5.70 21.60
N ASP A 47 6.16 -6.83 21.70
CA ASP A 47 7.43 -7.07 21.02
C ASP A 47 7.28 -7.98 19.77
N ALA A 48 6.03 -8.31 19.37
CA ALA A 48 5.80 -9.07 18.16
C ALA A 48 5.98 -8.19 16.91
N MET A 49 6.40 -8.83 15.82
CA MET A 49 6.65 -8.17 14.56
C MET A 49 5.36 -7.65 13.92
N THR A 50 5.41 -6.44 13.37
CA THR A 50 4.43 -5.93 12.42
C THR A 50 5.10 -5.81 11.05
N THR A 51 4.46 -6.29 9.98
CA THR A 51 5.05 -6.26 8.64
C THR A 51 4.01 -5.93 7.58
N LEU A 52 4.46 -5.34 6.48
CA LEU A 52 3.64 -5.04 5.31
C LEU A 52 4.09 -5.84 4.08
N SER A 53 5.38 -6.13 3.93
CA SER A 53 5.90 -6.92 2.82
C SER A 53 6.87 -7.95 3.34
N THR A 54 6.93 -9.11 2.69
CA THR A 54 7.97 -10.12 2.97
C THR A 54 8.40 -10.78 1.67
N HIS A 55 9.36 -11.69 1.75
CA HIS A 55 9.75 -12.54 0.63
C HIS A 55 8.64 -13.53 0.19
N ASP A 56 7.58 -13.68 0.99
CA ASP A 56 6.47 -14.61 0.74
C ASP A 56 5.11 -13.93 0.48
N THR A 57 5.02 -12.60 0.67
CA THR A 57 3.79 -11.87 0.31
C THR A 57 3.48 -12.02 -1.17
N LYS A 58 2.20 -12.18 -1.50
CA LYS A 58 1.70 -12.37 -2.87
C LYS A 58 1.87 -11.11 -3.72
N ARG A 59 1.83 -9.94 -3.09
CA ARG A 59 2.07 -8.62 -3.70
C ARG A 59 2.76 -7.75 -2.66
N SER A 60 3.61 -6.83 -3.07
CA SER A 60 4.20 -5.86 -2.15
C SER A 60 3.15 -4.91 -1.58
N GLU A 61 3.51 -4.24 -0.49
CA GLU A 61 2.71 -3.23 0.18
C GLU A 61 2.17 -2.14 -0.74
N ASP A 62 2.95 -1.65 -1.72
CA ASP A 62 2.50 -0.52 -2.54
C ASP A 62 1.65 -0.98 -3.73
N VAL A 63 1.83 -2.21 -4.22
CA VAL A 63 0.85 -2.83 -5.14
C VAL A 63 -0.51 -2.89 -4.45
N ARG A 64 -0.54 -3.35 -3.19
CA ARG A 64 -1.81 -3.42 -2.43
C ARG A 64 -2.36 -2.04 -2.10
N ALA A 65 -1.52 -1.06 -1.77
CA ALA A 65 -1.95 0.33 -1.54
C ALA A 65 -2.61 0.96 -2.75
N ARG A 66 -2.07 0.71 -3.96
CA ARG A 66 -2.68 1.20 -5.19
C ARG A 66 -3.98 0.50 -5.51
N LEU A 67 -4.01 -0.83 -5.37
CA LEU A 67 -5.24 -1.59 -5.54
C LEU A 67 -6.33 -1.13 -4.56
N ALA A 68 -5.98 -0.80 -3.31
CA ALA A 68 -6.91 -0.27 -2.30
C ALA A 68 -7.73 0.93 -2.79
N VAL A 69 -7.14 1.80 -3.62
CA VAL A 69 -7.84 2.96 -4.20
C VAL A 69 -9.03 2.53 -5.07
N LEU A 70 -8.96 1.39 -5.75
CA LEU A 70 -10.05 0.87 -6.59
C LEU A 70 -11.33 0.61 -5.80
N SER A 71 -11.21 0.33 -4.50
CA SER A 71 -12.37 0.15 -3.62
C SER A 71 -13.16 1.43 -3.40
N GLU A 72 -12.55 2.59 -3.61
CA GLU A 72 -13.19 3.90 -3.46
C GLU A 72 -13.81 4.41 -4.76
N VAL A 73 -13.37 3.89 -5.91
CA VAL A 73 -13.88 4.26 -7.24
C VAL A 73 -14.43 3.06 -8.03
N PRO A 74 -15.34 2.24 -7.45
CA PRO A 74 -15.75 0.97 -8.04
C PRO A 74 -16.47 1.12 -9.39
N ALA A 75 -17.27 2.19 -9.56
CA ALA A 75 -17.97 2.45 -10.82
C ALA A 75 -17.02 2.84 -11.95
N GLU A 76 -16.04 3.70 -11.64
CA GLU A 76 -14.99 4.10 -12.58
C GLU A 76 -14.12 2.89 -12.96
N TRP A 77 -13.68 2.11 -11.96
CA TRP A 77 -12.94 0.87 -12.18
C TRP A 77 -13.69 -0.11 -13.10
N SER A 78 -14.98 -0.33 -12.84
CA SER A 78 -15.79 -1.23 -13.66
C SER A 78 -15.94 -0.73 -15.10
N ALA A 79 -16.12 0.57 -15.30
CA ALA A 79 -16.21 1.16 -16.63
C ALA A 79 -14.88 1.03 -17.38
N GLN A 80 -13.76 1.30 -16.69
CA GLN A 80 -12.43 1.24 -17.27
C GLN A 80 -12.04 -0.17 -17.70
N VAL A 81 -12.29 -1.18 -16.85
CA VAL A 81 -12.10 -2.58 -17.22
C VAL A 81 -12.95 -2.93 -18.42
N THR A 82 -14.23 -2.57 -18.44
CA THR A 82 -15.12 -2.86 -19.58
C THR A 82 -14.58 -2.25 -20.88
N SER A 83 -14.07 -1.02 -20.81
CA SER A 83 -13.43 -0.35 -21.95
C SER A 83 -12.18 -1.10 -22.42
N TRP A 84 -11.28 -1.48 -21.52
CA TRP A 84 -10.07 -2.23 -21.89
C TRP A 84 -10.39 -3.60 -22.47
N ARG A 85 -11.36 -4.32 -21.90
CA ARG A 85 -11.82 -5.60 -22.46
C ARG A 85 -12.34 -5.48 -23.88
N ALA A 86 -13.06 -4.39 -24.18
CA ALA A 86 -13.55 -4.11 -25.53
C ALA A 86 -12.40 -3.76 -26.48
N ALA A 87 -11.47 -2.91 -26.05
CA ALA A 87 -10.29 -2.53 -26.84
C ALA A 87 -9.38 -3.73 -27.14
N SER A 88 -9.19 -4.64 -26.17
CA SER A 88 -8.35 -5.82 -26.32
C SER A 88 -9.06 -7.03 -26.96
N ALA A 89 -10.30 -6.87 -27.44
CA ALA A 89 -11.13 -8.00 -27.88
C ALA A 89 -10.52 -8.79 -29.04
N THR A 90 -9.77 -8.12 -29.92
CA THR A 90 -9.07 -8.73 -31.06
C THR A 90 -7.91 -9.63 -30.65
N TYR A 91 -7.28 -9.36 -29.50
CA TYR A 91 -6.17 -10.16 -28.96
C TYR A 91 -6.67 -11.34 -28.12
N ARG A 92 -7.95 -11.34 -27.74
CA ARG A 92 -8.52 -12.27 -26.77
C ARG A 92 -8.81 -13.63 -27.41
N SER A 93 -8.00 -14.63 -27.05
CA SER A 93 -8.27 -16.03 -27.39
C SER A 93 -9.55 -16.55 -26.72
N PRO A 94 -10.35 -17.41 -27.39
CA PRO A 94 -11.47 -18.11 -26.76
C PRO A 94 -11.08 -18.97 -25.55
N LEU A 95 -9.80 -19.36 -25.44
CA LEU A 95 -9.27 -20.14 -24.32
C LEU A 95 -9.09 -19.30 -23.04
N LEU A 96 -8.93 -17.98 -23.17
CA LEU A 96 -8.71 -17.07 -22.05
C LEU A 96 -10.02 -16.85 -21.28
N ASP A 97 -10.06 -17.34 -20.05
CA ASP A 97 -11.21 -17.12 -19.18
C ASP A 97 -11.23 -15.70 -18.61
N ALA A 98 -12.45 -15.25 -18.26
CA ALA A 98 -12.67 -13.88 -17.78
C ALA A 98 -12.01 -13.60 -16.42
N ASN A 99 -11.76 -14.62 -15.59
CA ASN A 99 -11.14 -14.43 -14.29
C ASN A 99 -9.65 -14.11 -14.43
N THR A 100 -8.93 -14.85 -15.28
CA THR A 100 -7.53 -14.55 -15.59
C THR A 100 -7.37 -13.19 -16.27
N GLU A 101 -8.28 -12.84 -17.17
CA GLU A 101 -8.32 -11.50 -17.78
C GLU A 101 -8.53 -10.39 -16.73
N TYR A 102 -9.45 -10.60 -15.77
CA TYR A 102 -9.69 -9.63 -14.69
C TYR A 102 -8.51 -9.53 -13.70
N LEU A 103 -7.80 -10.63 -13.45
CA LEU A 103 -6.55 -10.62 -12.69
C LEU A 103 -5.49 -9.78 -13.41
N LEU A 104 -5.34 -9.94 -14.72
CA LEU A 104 -4.40 -9.15 -15.51
C LEU A 104 -4.66 -7.65 -15.36
N TRP A 105 -5.91 -7.18 -15.45
CA TRP A 105 -6.21 -5.75 -15.31
C TRP A 105 -5.88 -5.21 -13.91
N GLN A 106 -6.18 -5.98 -12.85
CA GLN A 106 -5.78 -5.61 -11.49
C GLN A 106 -4.26 -5.57 -11.35
N THR A 107 -3.55 -6.58 -11.86
CA THR A 107 -2.08 -6.62 -11.82
C THR A 107 -1.44 -5.48 -12.58
N LEU A 108 -1.95 -5.16 -13.78
CA LEU A 108 -1.49 -4.02 -14.57
C LEU A 108 -1.60 -2.73 -13.76
N VAL A 109 -2.78 -2.40 -13.25
CA VAL A 109 -2.95 -1.17 -12.46
C VAL A 109 -2.08 -1.19 -11.20
N GLY A 110 -2.12 -2.30 -10.45
CA GLY A 110 -1.41 -2.43 -9.18
C GLY A 110 0.11 -2.29 -9.31
N ALA A 111 0.71 -2.85 -10.37
CA ALA A 111 2.16 -2.88 -10.56
C ALA A 111 2.67 -1.94 -11.67
N TRP A 112 1.82 -1.08 -12.25
CA TRP A 112 2.20 -0.15 -13.33
C TRP A 112 3.33 0.81 -12.92
N PRO A 113 4.33 1.07 -13.77
CA PRO A 113 4.62 0.37 -15.02
C PRO A 113 5.24 -1.02 -14.78
N ILE A 114 4.87 -1.98 -15.62
CA ILE A 114 5.38 -3.36 -15.57
C ILE A 114 5.74 -3.82 -16.99
N ASP A 115 6.88 -4.50 -17.12
CA ASP A 115 7.29 -5.09 -18.40
C ASP A 115 6.61 -6.44 -18.67
N ALA A 116 6.66 -6.88 -19.93
CA ALA A 116 6.03 -8.12 -20.36
C ALA A 116 6.59 -9.36 -19.66
N GLY A 117 7.89 -9.40 -19.36
CA GLY A 117 8.52 -10.53 -18.69
C GLY A 117 7.97 -10.70 -17.27
N ARG A 118 7.89 -9.62 -16.50
CA ARG A 118 7.30 -9.63 -15.15
C ARG A 118 5.81 -9.99 -15.16
N LEU A 119 5.04 -9.41 -16.08
CA LEU A 119 3.59 -9.67 -16.17
C LEU A 119 3.28 -11.12 -16.56
N THR A 120 3.95 -11.64 -17.60
CA THR A 120 3.71 -13.00 -18.09
C THR A 120 4.14 -14.06 -17.08
N ALA A 121 5.31 -13.90 -16.46
CA ALA A 121 5.79 -14.80 -15.39
C ALA A 121 4.83 -14.83 -14.20
N TYR A 122 4.29 -13.67 -13.81
CA TYR A 122 3.27 -13.58 -12.77
C TYR A 122 1.99 -14.34 -13.14
N LEU A 123 1.47 -14.12 -14.35
CA LEU A 123 0.24 -14.74 -14.80
C LEU A 123 0.37 -16.26 -14.93
N GLU A 124 1.50 -16.76 -15.44
CA GLU A 124 1.81 -18.20 -15.49
C GLU A 124 1.77 -18.82 -14.09
N LYS A 125 2.45 -18.20 -13.13
CA LYS A 125 2.42 -18.67 -11.74
C LYS A 125 1.00 -18.63 -11.18
N ALA A 126 0.26 -17.54 -11.41
CA ALA A 126 -1.09 -17.38 -10.89
C ALA A 126 -2.09 -18.41 -11.46
N THR A 127 -2.06 -18.67 -12.77
CA THR A 127 -2.97 -19.61 -13.43
C THR A 127 -2.67 -21.06 -13.03
N ARG A 128 -1.39 -21.42 -12.87
CA ARG A 128 -0.96 -22.73 -12.37
C ARG A 128 -1.29 -22.94 -10.91
N GLU A 129 -1.18 -21.91 -10.07
CA GLU A 129 -1.62 -22.00 -8.67
C GLU A 129 -3.14 -22.09 -8.53
N ALA A 130 -3.89 -21.47 -9.45
CA ALA A 130 -5.35 -21.60 -9.49
C ALA A 130 -5.79 -23.04 -9.82
N LYS A 131 -5.00 -23.85 -10.52
CA LYS A 131 -5.29 -25.26 -10.84
C LYS A 131 -6.70 -25.46 -11.43
N ARG A 132 -7.10 -24.56 -12.34
CA ARG A 132 -8.44 -24.54 -12.99
C ARG A 132 -8.37 -24.93 -14.46
N ARG A 133 -7.29 -24.55 -15.13
CA ARG A 133 -7.07 -24.73 -16.58
C ARG A 133 -5.72 -25.39 -16.84
N THR A 134 -4.71 -24.97 -16.09
CA THR A 134 -3.32 -25.44 -16.16
C THR A 134 -2.81 -25.71 -14.73
N THR A 135 -1.80 -26.57 -14.58
CA THR A 135 -1.13 -26.85 -13.29
C THR A 135 0.39 -27.00 -13.49
N TRP A 136 1.16 -27.03 -12.40
CA TRP A 136 2.60 -27.30 -12.47
C TRP A 136 2.95 -28.70 -12.98
N THR A 137 2.11 -29.70 -12.73
CA THR A 137 2.37 -31.11 -13.09
C THR A 137 1.73 -31.51 -14.42
N GLU A 138 0.65 -30.85 -14.80
CA GLU A 138 -0.09 -31.05 -16.03
C GLU A 138 -0.34 -29.68 -16.69
N PRO A 139 0.65 -29.14 -17.42
CA PRO A 139 0.50 -27.87 -18.13
C PRO A 139 -0.44 -27.99 -19.33
N ASP A 140 -1.30 -27.00 -19.53
CA ASP A 140 -2.06 -26.81 -20.77
C ASP A 140 -1.35 -25.76 -21.63
N GLU A 141 -0.47 -26.22 -22.53
CA GLU A 141 0.37 -25.34 -23.35
C GLU A 141 -0.44 -24.34 -24.18
N ALA A 142 -1.61 -24.75 -24.69
CA ALA A 142 -2.46 -23.88 -25.50
C ALA A 142 -3.10 -22.76 -24.66
N TYR A 143 -3.51 -23.07 -23.43
CA TYR A 143 -4.01 -22.07 -22.50
C TYR A 143 -2.89 -21.14 -22.01
N ASP A 144 -1.73 -21.69 -21.62
CA ASP A 144 -0.57 -20.92 -21.16
C ASP A 144 -0.12 -19.92 -22.25
N GLU A 145 -0.06 -20.37 -23.50
CA GLU A 145 0.26 -19.55 -24.66
C GLU A 145 -0.78 -18.45 -24.94
N ALA A 146 -2.07 -18.78 -24.78
CA ALA A 146 -3.15 -17.81 -24.93
C ALA A 146 -3.08 -16.68 -23.88
N VAL A 147 -2.74 -17.01 -22.62
CA VAL A 147 -2.54 -16.03 -21.55
C VAL A 147 -1.34 -15.14 -21.85
N ARG A 148 -0.21 -15.75 -22.23
CA ARG A 148 1.04 -15.05 -22.56
C ARG A 148 0.85 -14.08 -23.73
N THR A 149 0.30 -14.56 -24.84
CA THR A 149 0.05 -13.76 -26.05
C THR A 149 -0.88 -12.58 -25.76
N PHE A 150 -1.93 -12.79 -24.98
CA PHE A 150 -2.85 -11.71 -24.61
C PHE A 150 -2.15 -10.62 -23.78
N ALA A 151 -1.35 -11.01 -22.79
CA ALA A 151 -0.61 -10.07 -21.95
C ALA A 151 0.42 -9.25 -22.74
N GLU A 152 1.17 -9.91 -23.64
CA GLU A 152 2.14 -9.25 -24.53
C GLU A 152 1.45 -8.29 -25.51
N ALA A 153 0.34 -8.70 -26.12
CA ALA A 153 -0.41 -7.87 -27.05
C ALA A 153 -0.99 -6.62 -26.36
N VAL A 154 -1.54 -6.76 -25.14
CA VAL A 154 -2.03 -5.64 -24.34
C VAL A 154 -0.91 -4.63 -24.03
N LEU A 155 0.29 -5.11 -23.66
CA LEU A 155 1.43 -4.24 -23.38
C LEU A 155 2.05 -3.60 -24.64
N ALA A 156 1.88 -4.23 -25.80
CA ALA A 156 2.34 -3.70 -27.09
C ALA A 156 1.37 -2.68 -27.71
N ASP A 157 0.11 -2.65 -27.26
CA ASP A 157 -0.91 -1.71 -27.72
C ASP A 157 -0.74 -0.34 -27.04
N ALA A 158 -0.33 0.66 -27.81
CA ALA A 158 -0.08 2.02 -27.33
C ALA A 158 -1.35 2.73 -26.81
N GLU A 159 -2.52 2.43 -27.36
CA GLU A 159 -3.79 3.06 -26.94
C GLU A 159 -4.23 2.48 -25.58
N ILE A 160 -4.15 1.16 -25.43
CA ILE A 160 -4.47 0.49 -24.17
C ILE A 160 -3.50 0.93 -23.07
N THR A 161 -2.19 0.91 -23.33
CA THR A 161 -1.18 1.29 -22.34
C THR A 161 -1.21 2.78 -21.97
N ALA A 162 -1.55 3.67 -22.91
CA ALA A 162 -1.82 5.08 -22.61
C ALA A 162 -3.06 5.23 -21.72
N SER A 163 -4.12 4.46 -21.97
CA SER A 163 -5.32 4.46 -21.13
C SER A 163 -5.06 3.91 -19.73
N VAL A 164 -4.25 2.86 -19.58
CA VAL A 164 -3.80 2.35 -18.27
C VAL A 164 -2.98 3.40 -17.54
N SER A 165 -2.01 4.05 -18.21
CA SER A 165 -1.20 5.12 -17.63
C SER A 165 -2.07 6.28 -17.14
N ALA A 166 -3.01 6.76 -17.95
CA ALA A 166 -3.91 7.85 -17.58
C ALA A 166 -4.77 7.50 -16.36
N PHE A 167 -5.27 6.27 -16.28
CA PHE A 167 -6.03 5.81 -15.11
C PHE A 167 -5.16 5.74 -13.85
N VAL A 168 -3.93 5.23 -13.96
CA VAL A 168 -2.97 5.17 -12.84
C VAL A 168 -2.54 6.57 -12.38
N GLU A 169 -2.29 7.49 -13.30
CA GLU A 169 -2.00 8.91 -13.00
C GLU A 169 -3.14 9.56 -12.23
N ARG A 170 -4.38 9.30 -12.66
CA ARG A 170 -5.58 9.74 -11.95
C ARG A 170 -5.67 9.14 -10.53
N LEU A 171 -5.13 7.94 -10.28
CA LEU A 171 -5.04 7.31 -8.95
C LEU A 171 -3.88 7.86 -8.09
N ALA A 172 -2.94 8.60 -8.65
CA ALA A 172 -1.69 8.96 -7.99
C ALA A 172 -1.87 9.69 -6.63
N PRO A 173 -2.78 10.66 -6.45
CA PRO A 173 -2.95 11.33 -5.16
C PRO A 173 -3.41 10.39 -4.04
N ALA A 174 -4.39 9.53 -4.32
CA ALA A 174 -4.89 8.55 -3.36
C ALA A 174 -3.89 7.39 -3.14
N PHE A 175 -3.15 7.00 -4.18
CA PHE A 175 -2.04 6.05 -4.06
C PHE A 175 -0.95 6.58 -3.12
N ARG A 176 -0.50 7.83 -3.32
CA ARG A 176 0.44 8.52 -2.42
C ARG A 176 -0.06 8.53 -0.97
N ALA A 177 -1.33 8.89 -0.75
CA ALA A 177 -1.93 8.86 0.58
C ALA A 177 -1.87 7.47 1.22
N ASN A 178 -2.26 6.41 0.48
CA ASN A 178 -2.24 5.04 1.01
C ASN A 178 -0.83 4.53 1.29
N VAL A 179 0.15 4.81 0.42
CA VAL A 179 1.56 4.41 0.60
C VAL A 179 2.14 4.98 1.89
N LEU A 180 1.99 6.29 2.09
CA LEU A 180 2.55 6.97 3.26
C LEU A 180 1.79 6.61 4.53
N SER A 181 0.47 6.51 4.46
CA SER A 181 -0.39 6.19 5.60
C SER A 181 -0.15 4.78 6.13
N GLN A 182 -0.14 3.77 5.25
CA GLN A 182 0.13 2.40 5.68
C GLN A 182 1.54 2.27 6.24
N LYS A 183 2.52 2.95 5.65
CA LYS A 183 3.91 2.88 6.10
C LYS A 183 4.05 3.50 7.48
N LEU A 184 3.55 4.72 7.68
CA LEU A 184 3.62 5.37 8.98
C LEU A 184 2.87 4.58 10.06
N LEU A 185 1.68 4.06 9.75
CA LEU A 185 0.96 3.17 10.66
C LEU A 185 1.79 1.93 11.00
N GLY A 186 2.29 1.21 10.01
CA GLY A 186 3.11 0.01 10.21
C GLY A 186 4.32 0.24 11.10
N LEU A 187 4.90 1.45 11.05
CA LEU A 187 6.03 1.87 11.87
C LEU A 187 5.65 2.35 13.28
N THR A 188 4.40 2.77 13.53
CA THR A 188 4.01 3.45 14.78
C THR A 188 2.95 2.73 15.62
N VAL A 189 2.26 1.74 15.06
CA VAL A 189 1.41 0.84 15.86
C VAL A 189 2.24 0.03 16.88
N PRO A 190 1.61 -0.54 17.92
CA PRO A 190 2.30 -1.43 18.86
C PRO A 190 2.92 -2.64 18.16
N GLY A 191 4.15 -2.99 18.55
CA GLY A 191 4.95 -4.02 17.88
C GLY A 191 6.35 -3.52 17.47
N VAL A 192 7.12 -4.46 16.93
CA VAL A 192 8.42 -4.22 16.30
C VAL A 192 8.23 -4.15 14.79
N PRO A 193 8.35 -2.98 14.15
CA PRO A 193 8.14 -2.86 12.73
C PRO A 193 9.27 -3.52 11.95
N ASP A 194 8.88 -4.37 11.00
CA ASP A 194 9.73 -4.93 9.97
C ASP A 194 9.62 -4.10 8.68
N VAL A 195 10.76 -3.85 8.04
CA VAL A 195 10.85 -3.19 6.76
C VAL A 195 11.61 -4.11 5.83
N TYR A 196 10.87 -4.81 4.97
CA TYR A 196 11.47 -5.66 3.96
C TYR A 196 12.38 -4.86 3.03
N GLN A 197 13.49 -5.48 2.61
CA GLN A 197 14.50 -4.81 1.80
C GLN A 197 13.88 -4.14 0.57
N GLY A 198 14.22 -2.87 0.36
CA GLY A 198 13.70 -2.08 -0.74
C GLY A 198 12.38 -1.36 -0.48
N CYS A 199 11.60 -1.76 0.54
CA CYS A 199 10.31 -1.14 0.89
C CYS A 199 10.44 0.15 1.73
N ASP A 200 11.66 0.67 1.86
CA ASP A 200 11.95 2.04 2.27
C ASP A 200 11.59 3.06 1.16
N LEU A 201 11.60 2.63 -0.11
CA LEU A 201 11.05 3.33 -1.27
C LEU A 201 9.75 2.66 -1.75
N VAL A 202 9.12 3.20 -2.79
CA VAL A 202 7.96 2.55 -3.42
C VAL A 202 8.39 1.23 -4.04
N ASP A 203 7.76 0.13 -3.62
CA ASP A 203 8.01 -1.21 -4.14
C ASP A 203 6.76 -1.74 -4.83
N LEU A 204 6.84 -1.95 -6.14
CA LEU A 204 5.75 -2.49 -6.97
C LEU A 204 6.00 -3.94 -7.37
N SER A 205 6.52 -4.74 -6.44
CA SER A 205 6.85 -6.14 -6.67
C SER A 205 5.63 -7.06 -6.53
N LEU A 206 5.59 -8.09 -7.36
CA LEU A 206 4.62 -9.18 -7.30
C LEU A 206 5.20 -10.36 -6.51
N VAL A 207 4.48 -11.47 -6.46
CA VAL A 207 4.92 -12.69 -5.77
C VAL A 207 6.30 -13.16 -6.26
N ASP A 208 7.02 -13.87 -5.40
CA ASP A 208 8.26 -14.58 -5.71
C ASP A 208 8.27 -15.21 -7.12
N PRO A 209 9.34 -15.06 -7.92
CA PRO A 209 10.61 -14.40 -7.57
C PRO A 209 10.65 -12.88 -7.77
N ASP A 210 9.54 -12.23 -8.15
CA ASP A 210 9.56 -10.79 -8.47
C ASP A 210 9.89 -9.90 -7.25
N ASN A 211 9.43 -10.28 -6.06
CA ASN A 211 9.78 -9.64 -4.78
C ASN A 211 11.20 -9.96 -4.28
N ARG A 212 12.01 -10.72 -5.05
CA ARG A 212 13.40 -11.05 -4.71
C ARG A 212 14.42 -10.38 -5.63
N ARG A 213 13.98 -9.43 -6.45
CA ARG A 213 14.87 -8.64 -7.32
C ARG A 213 15.92 -7.89 -6.49
N PRO A 214 17.14 -7.67 -7.03
CA PRO A 214 18.19 -6.94 -6.31
C PRO A 214 17.77 -5.53 -5.92
N VAL A 215 18.18 -5.10 -4.74
CA VAL A 215 17.92 -3.74 -4.22
C VAL A 215 19.12 -2.84 -4.54
N ASP A 216 18.86 -1.68 -5.16
CA ASP A 216 19.88 -0.64 -5.33
C ASP A 216 20.02 0.17 -4.04
N TYR A 217 20.97 -0.25 -3.19
CA TYR A 217 21.29 0.43 -1.94
C TYR A 217 22.06 1.74 -2.15
N ARG A 218 22.81 1.87 -3.26
CA ARG A 218 23.58 3.09 -3.53
C ARG A 218 22.62 4.25 -3.78
N ALA A 219 21.61 4.04 -4.63
CA ALA A 219 20.58 5.05 -4.88
C ALA A 219 19.83 5.46 -3.60
N ARG A 220 19.54 4.52 -2.70
CA ARG A 220 18.88 4.80 -1.40
C ARG A 220 19.75 5.62 -0.47
N VAL A 221 21.04 5.30 -0.38
CA VAL A 221 21.99 6.08 0.44
C VAL A 221 22.11 7.51 -0.10
N GLU A 222 22.20 7.70 -1.42
CA GLU A 222 22.24 9.02 -2.05
C GLU A 222 20.95 9.82 -1.77
N ARG A 223 19.77 9.20 -1.92
CA ARG A 223 18.47 9.81 -1.57
C ARG A 223 18.39 10.19 -0.09
N LEU A 224 18.80 9.30 0.81
CA LEU A 224 18.75 9.54 2.25
C LEU A 224 19.68 10.68 2.67
N ALA A 225 20.89 10.74 2.09
CA ALA A 225 21.84 11.81 2.36
C ALA A 225 21.26 13.19 1.99
N ALA A 226 20.64 13.31 0.80
CA ALA A 226 19.99 14.55 0.38
C ALA A 226 18.88 14.99 1.35
N LEU A 227 18.05 14.05 1.82
CA LEU A 227 17.02 14.34 2.83
C LEU A 227 17.62 14.74 4.19
N ASP A 228 18.75 14.15 4.58
CA ASP A 228 19.47 14.48 5.81
C ASP A 228 20.13 15.86 5.75
N ASP A 229 20.55 16.29 4.57
CA ASP A 229 21.07 17.64 4.29
C ASP A 229 19.95 18.71 4.18
N GLY A 230 18.69 18.29 4.32
CA GLY A 230 17.53 19.18 4.36
C GLY A 230 16.91 19.49 2.99
N GLU A 231 17.27 18.73 1.94
CA GLU A 231 16.59 18.85 0.65
C GLU A 231 15.13 18.39 0.74
N ALA A 232 14.26 19.04 -0.02
CA ALA A 232 12.86 18.65 -0.11
C ALA A 232 12.71 17.33 -0.91
N PRO A 233 11.76 16.44 -0.52
CA PRO A 233 11.46 15.25 -1.31
C PRO A 233 11.11 15.58 -2.77
N ARG A 234 11.71 14.86 -3.72
CA ARG A 234 11.53 15.12 -5.16
C ARG A 234 10.38 14.32 -5.76
N ASP A 235 10.08 13.17 -5.17
CA ASP A 235 9.10 12.19 -5.62
C ASP A 235 8.55 11.39 -4.42
N LEU A 236 7.62 10.47 -4.69
CA LEU A 236 7.02 9.62 -3.66
C LEU A 236 8.03 8.68 -2.99
N ASP A 237 9.11 8.31 -3.68
CA ASP A 237 10.20 7.51 -3.11
C ASP A 237 10.89 8.29 -1.99
N ASP A 238 11.26 9.56 -2.23
CA ASP A 238 11.87 10.42 -1.22
C ASP A 238 10.90 10.71 -0.06
N GLU A 239 9.60 10.91 -0.32
CA GLU A 239 8.61 11.12 0.74
C GLU A 239 8.47 9.89 1.64
N LYS A 240 8.41 8.69 1.05
CA LYS A 240 8.34 7.44 1.80
C LYS A 240 9.64 7.21 2.58
N LEU A 241 10.79 7.49 1.99
CA LEU A 241 12.09 7.39 2.65
C LEU A 241 12.21 8.37 3.82
N LEU A 242 11.70 9.59 3.69
CA LEU A 242 11.60 10.56 4.78
C LEU A 242 10.78 9.99 5.93
N VAL A 243 9.56 9.51 5.65
CA VAL A 243 8.69 8.89 6.66
C VAL A 243 9.38 7.72 7.35
N VAL A 244 9.99 6.81 6.59
CA VAL A 244 10.68 5.63 7.12
C VAL A 244 11.86 6.01 7.99
N SER A 245 12.78 6.81 7.45
CA SER A 245 14.05 7.14 8.12
C SER A 245 13.82 7.93 9.41
N ARG A 246 12.99 8.97 9.38
CA ARG A 246 12.72 9.82 10.54
C ARG A 246 11.98 9.06 11.63
N THR A 247 10.96 8.28 11.26
CA THR A 247 10.20 7.47 12.22
C THR A 247 11.08 6.41 12.89
N LEU A 248 11.91 5.69 12.12
CA LEU A 248 12.79 4.66 12.69
C LEU A 248 13.89 5.26 13.58
N ARG A 249 14.45 6.43 13.23
CA ARG A 249 15.39 7.16 14.09
C ARG A 249 14.74 7.57 15.41
N LEU A 250 13.54 8.16 15.35
CA LEU A 250 12.78 8.49 16.57
C LEU A 250 12.56 7.26 17.45
N ARG A 251 12.17 6.12 16.87
CA ARG A 251 12.01 4.87 17.62
C ARG A 251 13.30 4.36 18.24
N SER A 252 14.42 4.50 17.53
CA SER A 252 15.74 4.11 18.03
C SER A 252 16.21 5.01 19.17
N GLU A 253 15.96 6.32 19.08
CA GLU A 253 16.33 7.32 20.08
C GLU A 253 15.42 7.27 21.31
N GLN A 254 14.12 6.97 21.11
CA GLN A 254 13.08 6.95 22.13
C GLN A 254 12.40 5.58 22.25
N PRO A 255 13.13 4.50 22.57
CA PRO A 255 12.57 3.14 22.56
C PRO A 255 11.41 2.94 23.55
N ARG A 256 11.40 3.68 24.67
CA ARG A 256 10.31 3.63 25.67
C ARG A 256 8.98 4.18 25.16
N TRP A 257 9.00 4.99 24.09
CA TRP A 257 7.76 5.53 23.53
C TRP A 257 7.02 4.49 22.69
N PHE A 258 7.72 3.47 22.18
CA PHE A 258 7.15 2.51 21.22
C PHE A 258 7.27 1.03 21.62
N GLY A 259 8.13 0.69 22.60
CA GLY A 259 8.35 -0.68 23.05
C GLY A 259 7.30 -1.20 24.04
N SER A 260 7.63 -2.27 24.76
CA SER A 260 6.73 -2.96 25.69
C SER A 260 6.24 -2.14 26.90
N SER A 261 6.98 -1.12 27.31
CA SER A 261 6.57 -0.17 28.35
C SER A 261 5.74 1.01 27.83
N SER A 262 5.49 1.07 26.52
CA SER A 262 4.68 2.13 25.90
C SER A 262 3.20 2.03 26.27
N THR A 263 2.52 3.17 26.27
CA THR A 263 1.06 3.21 26.32
C THR A 263 0.48 3.49 24.93
N TYR A 264 -0.74 3.03 24.71
CA TYR A 264 -1.52 3.32 23.51
C TYR A 264 -2.69 4.25 23.86
N GLN A 265 -2.88 5.29 23.07
CA GLN A 265 -4.00 6.21 23.20
C GLN A 265 -4.73 6.33 21.85
N ARG A 266 -6.07 6.30 21.90
CA ARG A 266 -6.90 6.71 20.76
C ARG A 266 -6.88 8.23 20.65
N ILE A 267 -6.63 8.74 19.45
CA ILE A 267 -6.73 10.17 19.14
C ILE A 267 -7.90 10.35 18.20
N ASP A 268 -8.86 11.18 18.60
CA ASP A 268 -10.09 11.37 17.86
C ASP A 268 -9.89 12.35 16.70
N THR A 269 -10.63 12.11 15.63
CA THR A 269 -10.74 13.01 14.48
C THR A 269 -12.22 13.23 14.19
N THR A 270 -12.58 14.38 13.63
CA THR A 270 -13.98 14.69 13.32
C THR A 270 -14.47 14.07 12.01
N THR A 271 -13.70 13.16 11.41
CA THR A 271 -13.94 12.60 10.08
C THR A 271 -13.49 11.15 9.96
N SER A 272 -14.19 10.39 9.11
CA SER A 272 -13.76 9.03 8.76
C SER A 272 -12.58 8.98 7.79
N HIS A 273 -12.19 10.12 7.21
CA HIS A 273 -11.08 10.23 6.24
C HIS A 273 -9.71 10.42 6.88
N ALA A 274 -9.63 10.40 8.21
CA ALA A 274 -8.38 10.39 8.95
C ALA A 274 -8.40 9.30 10.02
N PHE A 275 -7.22 8.89 10.47
CA PHE A 275 -7.02 8.01 11.60
C PHE A 275 -5.83 8.52 12.41
N ALA A 276 -5.95 8.54 13.74
CA ALA A 276 -4.90 9.03 14.61
C ALA A 276 -4.70 8.15 15.84
N LEU A 277 -3.44 7.96 16.25
CA LEU A 277 -3.09 7.22 17.47
C LEU A 277 -2.00 7.97 18.25
N GLY A 278 -1.98 7.78 19.56
CA GLY A 278 -0.98 8.30 20.47
C GLY A 278 -0.16 7.18 21.08
N ARG A 279 1.14 7.45 21.29
CA ARG A 279 2.09 6.57 21.96
C ARG A 279 2.75 7.30 23.14
N SER A 280 2.61 6.73 24.33
CA SER A 280 3.25 7.19 25.57
C SER A 280 3.05 8.66 25.95
N ASP A 281 1.99 9.33 25.48
CA ASP A 281 1.79 10.80 25.64
C ASP A 281 3.00 11.64 25.15
N ARG A 282 3.69 11.11 24.14
CA ARG A 282 4.94 11.68 23.58
C ARG A 282 4.96 11.74 22.07
N ALA A 283 4.25 10.83 21.39
CA ALA A 283 4.10 10.84 19.94
C ALA A 283 2.64 10.66 19.52
N VAL A 284 2.20 11.39 18.50
CA VAL A 284 0.90 11.24 17.85
C VAL A 284 1.10 11.02 16.35
N THR A 285 0.60 9.90 15.85
CA THR A 285 0.53 9.59 14.43
C THR A 285 -0.82 10.04 13.90
N VAL A 286 -0.84 10.78 12.79
CA VAL A 286 -2.06 11.14 12.04
C VAL A 286 -1.87 10.71 10.59
N VAL A 287 -2.84 10.00 10.04
CA VAL A 287 -2.83 9.56 8.64
C VAL A 287 -4.16 9.81 7.96
N SER A 288 -4.14 10.06 6.66
CA SER A 288 -5.33 10.14 5.83
C SER A 288 -5.77 8.77 5.32
N ARG A 289 -7.05 8.62 4.97
CA ARG A 289 -7.62 7.41 4.39
C ARG A 289 -8.83 7.76 3.53
N LEU A 290 -9.16 6.90 2.59
CA LEU A 290 -10.33 7.05 1.72
C LEU A 290 -10.34 8.42 1.00
N THR A 291 -9.19 8.85 0.49
CA THR A 291 -8.97 10.24 0.08
C THR A 291 -9.60 10.59 -1.26
N THR A 292 -10.09 9.62 -2.04
CA THR A 292 -10.81 9.93 -3.29
C THR A 292 -12.15 10.64 -3.03
N GLY A 293 -12.71 10.49 -1.82
CA GLY A 293 -13.88 11.24 -1.37
C GLY A 293 -13.59 12.70 -1.02
N LEU A 294 -12.32 13.05 -0.77
CA LEU A 294 -11.85 14.40 -0.40
C LEU A 294 -11.42 15.18 -1.64
N ARG A 295 -12.38 15.50 -2.53
CA ARG A 295 -12.09 16.15 -3.82
C ARG A 295 -11.20 17.40 -3.71
N ASP A 296 -11.47 18.24 -2.72
CA ASP A 296 -10.77 19.50 -2.47
C ASP A 296 -9.86 19.43 -1.22
N GLY A 297 -9.55 18.21 -0.75
CA GLY A 297 -8.83 17.98 0.50
C GLY A 297 -9.74 18.05 1.73
N PHE A 298 -9.12 18.17 2.91
CA PHE A 298 -9.83 18.46 4.16
C PHE A 298 -10.27 19.93 4.18
N SER A 299 -11.34 20.19 4.92
CA SER A 299 -11.92 21.51 5.14
C SER A 299 -11.84 21.89 6.62
N ASP A 300 -12.96 21.83 7.34
CA ASP A 300 -13.07 22.16 8.76
C ASP A 300 -12.80 20.97 9.68
N GLU A 301 -12.46 19.79 9.13
CA GLU A 301 -12.17 18.60 9.91
C GLU A 301 -10.90 18.77 10.75
N THR A 302 -10.93 18.30 12.00
CA THR A 302 -9.84 18.44 12.96
C THR A 302 -9.38 17.09 13.54
N VAL A 303 -8.18 17.10 14.10
CA VAL A 303 -7.67 16.08 15.02
C VAL A 303 -7.51 16.70 16.40
N SER A 304 -7.99 16.01 17.43
CA SER A 304 -7.94 16.49 18.82
C SER A 304 -6.65 16.05 19.49
N LEU A 305 -5.62 16.91 19.45
CA LEU A 305 -4.34 16.60 20.07
C LEU A 305 -4.42 16.69 21.60
N PRO A 306 -3.71 15.83 22.34
CA PRO A 306 -3.61 15.98 23.79
C PRO A 306 -2.93 17.31 24.14
N GLY A 307 -3.24 17.86 25.31
CA GLY A 307 -2.77 19.19 25.72
C GLY A 307 -1.24 19.37 25.64
N GLY A 308 -0.82 20.53 25.12
CA GLY A 308 0.57 20.90 24.90
C GLY A 308 0.85 21.24 23.45
N THR A 309 2.12 21.54 23.16
CA THR A 309 2.61 21.82 21.81
C THR A 309 3.26 20.57 21.23
N TRP A 310 3.03 20.34 19.94
CA TRP A 310 3.51 19.17 19.21
C TRP A 310 4.19 19.61 17.93
N ASN A 311 5.42 19.14 17.71
CA ASN A 311 6.18 19.42 16.49
C ASN A 311 6.04 18.25 15.53
N ASP A 312 5.68 18.52 14.27
CA ASP A 312 5.71 17.50 13.22
C ASP A 312 7.16 17.15 12.87
N LEU A 313 7.49 15.87 13.02
CA LEU A 313 8.80 15.32 12.75
C LEU A 313 9.23 15.48 11.28
N PHE A 314 8.27 15.57 10.35
CA PHE A 314 8.57 15.62 8.92
C PHE A 314 8.70 17.05 8.39
N THR A 315 7.89 17.99 8.90
CA THR A 315 7.86 19.38 8.41
C THR A 315 8.52 20.38 9.36
N GLY A 316 8.66 20.03 10.64
CA GLY A 316 9.13 20.91 11.71
C GLY A 316 8.08 21.89 12.24
N GLU A 317 6.85 21.88 11.69
CA GLU A 317 5.80 22.80 12.12
C GLU A 317 5.20 22.41 13.48
N ALA A 318 4.75 23.40 14.24
CA ALA A 318 4.18 23.22 15.56
C ALA A 318 2.64 23.34 15.55
N TYR A 319 2.00 22.46 16.31
CA TYR A 319 0.55 22.31 16.43
C TYR A 319 0.13 22.14 17.89
N ALA A 320 -1.13 22.42 18.20
CA ALA A 320 -1.71 22.30 19.54
C ALA A 320 -3.23 22.11 19.45
N ASP A 321 -3.83 21.64 20.54
CA ASP A 321 -5.29 21.54 20.72
C ASP A 321 -6.00 20.84 19.54
N ASP A 322 -7.19 21.33 19.16
CA ASP A 322 -7.91 20.89 17.97
C ASP A 322 -7.27 21.48 16.72
N THR A 323 -6.44 20.68 16.05
CA THR A 323 -5.69 21.10 14.86
C THR A 323 -6.45 20.77 13.57
N PRO A 324 -6.65 21.74 12.65
CA PRO A 324 -7.25 21.48 11.35
C PRO A 324 -6.42 20.50 10.51
N LEU A 325 -7.04 19.43 10.02
CA LEU A 325 -6.40 18.43 9.17
C LEU A 325 -5.96 19.03 7.84
N ALA A 326 -6.69 20.02 7.32
CA ALA A 326 -6.34 20.76 6.11
C ALA A 326 -4.99 21.48 6.21
N ARG A 327 -4.62 21.89 7.43
CA ARG A 327 -3.32 22.50 7.72
C ARG A 327 -2.27 21.45 8.05
N LEU A 328 -2.59 20.50 8.93
CA LEU A 328 -1.64 19.48 9.39
C LEU A 328 -1.15 18.57 8.26
N LEU A 329 -2.00 18.27 7.29
CA LEU A 329 -1.74 17.31 6.22
C LEU A 329 -1.60 17.99 4.83
N ASP A 330 -1.24 19.27 4.80
CA ASP A 330 -1.14 20.07 3.58
C ASP A 330 0.05 19.64 2.68
N ARG A 331 1.19 19.33 3.29
CA ARG A 331 2.44 18.93 2.61
C ARG A 331 2.51 17.42 2.44
N LEU A 332 2.22 16.68 3.50
CA LEU A 332 2.19 15.22 3.50
C LEU A 332 0.80 14.73 3.94
N PRO A 333 0.29 13.63 3.37
CA PRO A 333 -1.01 13.06 3.75
C PRO A 333 -0.94 12.31 5.09
N VAL A 334 0.15 12.51 5.84
CA VAL A 334 0.51 11.90 7.11
C VAL A 334 1.33 12.88 7.96
N ALA A 335 1.26 12.76 9.28
CA ALA A 335 2.09 13.50 10.23
C ALA A 335 2.51 12.60 11.40
N LEU A 336 3.73 12.81 11.91
CA LEU A 336 4.21 12.21 13.15
C LEU A 336 4.62 13.32 14.11
N LEU A 337 3.71 13.64 15.01
CA LEU A 337 3.82 14.73 15.96
C LEU A 337 4.57 14.25 17.21
N VAL A 338 5.60 14.99 17.63
CA VAL A 338 6.36 14.76 18.85
C VAL A 338 6.09 15.89 19.84
N ARG A 339 5.81 15.55 21.08
CA ARG A 339 5.53 16.56 22.12
C ARG A 339 6.76 17.44 22.34
N ALA A 340 6.57 18.76 22.26
CA ALA A 340 7.59 19.72 22.65
C ALA A 340 7.87 19.62 24.16
N GLU A 341 9.12 19.85 24.56
CA GLU A 341 9.53 19.85 25.97
C GLU A 341 8.97 21.03 26.77
#